data_AF-A0A8H9NTH3-F1
#
_entry.id   AF-A0A8H9NTH3-F1
#
_cell.length_a   1.000
_cell.length_b   1.000
_cell.length_c   1.000
_cell.angle_alpha   90.00
_cell.angle_beta   90.00
_cell.angle_gamma   90.00
#
_symmetry.space_group_name_H-M   'P 1'
#
loop_
_entity.id
_entity.type
_entity.pdbx_description
1 polymer ?
#
loop_
_entity_poly.entity_id
_entity_poly.type
_entity_poly.pdbx_seq_one_letter_code
_entity_poly.pdbx_strand_id
1 'polypeptide(L)'
;MNRHSGNPLITPKDVVPSLPGRKVECVFNTGVTECNGEIILLLRVAESVINDNPQQIVVPLLEQQAEGWRQSTKTFERSDDRFDFCDPRTIVLKSDPAQVWLTSMSHLRLARSVDGVHYAIDSQPFIIADSRYEEFGCEDARITRIDGLWYINYSAVSSLGITTALATTRDFITVEKRGLILCPDNRDVCFFPEKIGGHYMALTRPAPCHFGHPEIWICESPDMLHWGNHRHLLGRSGDEWDSRKSGGGAPLIKTDRGWLEIYHGVDAGQRYCLGALLLDLDDPTKILAKSPVPLLEPTAIYEREGFFGNVVFTCGALIRNNTLHVWYGAADECTALATMPMDALWQHLGLA
;
A
#
# COMPACT_ATOMS: atom_id res chain seq x y z
N MET A 1 17.38 10.10 -3.30
CA MET A 1 16.36 10.94 -3.98
C MET A 1 16.28 12.31 -3.31
N ASN A 2 15.72 13.33 -3.99
CA ASN A 2 15.49 14.67 -3.45
C ASN A 2 14.09 14.76 -2.83
N ARG A 3 13.98 15.08 -1.54
CA ARG A 3 12.68 15.29 -0.87
C ARG A 3 12.09 16.63 -1.30
N HIS A 4 10.78 16.67 -1.52
CA HIS A 4 10.09 17.93 -1.74
C HIS A 4 10.17 18.79 -0.47
N SER A 5 10.37 20.10 -0.63
CA SER A 5 10.55 21.03 0.49
C SER A 5 9.29 21.22 1.33
N GLY A 6 8.12 20.98 0.75
CA GLY A 6 6.82 21.03 1.42
C GLY A 6 6.42 19.74 2.16
N ASN A 7 7.30 18.74 2.26
CA ASN A 7 6.96 17.51 2.98
C ASN A 7 6.80 17.74 4.51
N PRO A 8 5.90 16.99 5.18
CA PRO A 8 4.91 16.07 4.60
C PRO A 8 3.79 16.82 3.86
N LEU A 9 3.35 16.29 2.72
CA LEU A 9 2.35 16.90 1.84
C LEU A 9 0.93 16.78 2.40
N ILE A 10 0.60 15.64 3.00
CA ILE A 10 -0.71 15.37 3.60
C ILE A 10 -0.49 14.68 4.95
N THR A 11 -1.14 15.19 5.97
CA THR A 11 -1.09 14.68 7.35
C THR A 11 -2.50 14.40 7.86
N PRO A 12 -2.67 13.68 9.00
CA PRO A 12 -3.99 13.38 9.56
C PRO A 12 -4.89 14.61 9.77
N LYS A 13 -4.31 15.78 10.09
CA LYS A 13 -5.06 17.02 10.32
C LYS A 13 -5.74 17.58 9.07
N ASP A 14 -5.28 17.18 7.88
CA ASP A 14 -5.76 17.68 6.61
C ASP A 14 -6.98 16.89 6.09
N VAL A 15 -7.33 15.79 6.78
CA VAL A 15 -8.39 14.86 6.38
C VAL A 15 -9.50 14.86 7.43
N VAL A 16 -10.73 15.09 6.96
CA VAL A 16 -11.92 14.99 7.82
C VAL A 16 -12.29 13.52 8.08
N PRO A 17 -12.66 13.13 9.32
CA PRO A 17 -13.11 11.77 9.58
C PRO A 17 -14.31 11.36 8.72
N SER A 18 -14.37 10.10 8.32
CA SER A 18 -15.41 9.54 7.43
C SER A 18 -16.79 9.47 8.10
N LEU A 19 -16.81 9.29 9.42
CA LEU A 19 -18.04 9.20 10.22
C LEU A 19 -17.93 10.07 11.49
N PRO A 20 -19.05 10.55 12.04
CA PRO A 20 -19.07 11.18 13.36
C PRO A 20 -18.50 10.25 14.44
N GLY A 21 -17.76 10.82 15.39
CA GLY A 21 -17.13 10.05 16.48
C GLY A 21 -15.87 9.29 16.08
N ARG A 22 -15.37 9.47 14.85
CA ARG A 22 -14.07 8.94 14.40
C ARG A 22 -12.97 9.97 14.51
N LYS A 23 -11.73 9.49 14.57
CA LYS A 23 -10.50 10.29 14.51
C LYS A 23 -9.60 9.73 13.42
N VAL A 24 -9.11 10.59 12.52
CA VAL A 24 -8.09 10.21 11.55
C VAL A 24 -6.76 10.10 12.29
N GLU A 25 -6.18 8.90 12.29
CA GLU A 25 -4.88 8.65 12.90
C GLU A 25 -3.75 8.78 11.88
N CYS A 26 -3.96 8.29 10.65
CA CYS A 26 -2.91 8.16 9.64
C CYS A 26 -3.46 8.39 8.23
N VAL A 27 -2.67 9.01 7.34
CA VAL A 27 -2.99 9.27 5.93
C VAL A 27 -1.75 9.03 5.06
N PHE A 28 -1.62 7.83 4.51
CA PHE A 28 -0.35 7.33 3.98
C PHE A 28 -0.55 6.29 2.86
N ASN A 29 0.54 5.65 2.40
CA ASN A 29 0.56 4.54 1.45
C ASN A 29 -0.37 4.72 0.23
N THR A 30 -0.20 5.86 -0.44
CA THR A 30 -1.11 6.29 -1.50
C THR A 30 -0.83 5.65 -2.85
N GLY A 31 -1.88 5.11 -3.48
CA GLY A 31 -1.87 4.82 -4.91
C GLY A 31 -1.79 6.10 -5.72
N VAL A 32 -1.18 6.06 -6.90
CA VAL A 32 -0.98 7.24 -7.76
C VAL A 32 -1.32 6.91 -9.21
N THR A 33 -2.04 7.81 -9.88
CA THR A 33 -2.21 7.82 -11.34
C THR A 33 -2.43 9.24 -11.84
N GLU A 34 -2.36 9.45 -13.15
CA GLU A 34 -2.89 10.66 -13.79
C GLU A 34 -4.28 10.40 -14.37
N CYS A 35 -5.17 11.39 -14.28
CA CYS A 35 -6.49 11.40 -14.90
C CYS A 35 -6.86 12.84 -15.29
N ASN A 36 -7.23 13.07 -16.56
CA ASN A 36 -7.68 14.38 -17.06
C ASN A 36 -6.75 15.57 -16.74
N GLY A 37 -5.43 15.34 -16.72
CA GLY A 37 -4.43 16.37 -16.44
C GLY A 37 -4.17 16.61 -14.94
N GLU A 38 -4.83 15.87 -14.06
CA GLU A 38 -4.61 15.89 -12.61
C GLU A 38 -3.87 14.63 -12.16
N ILE A 39 -3.08 14.77 -11.10
CA ILE A 39 -2.55 13.68 -10.30
C ILE A 39 -3.63 13.28 -9.30
N ILE A 40 -4.00 12.00 -9.37
CA ILE A 40 -4.95 11.37 -8.46
C ILE A 40 -4.16 10.55 -7.46
N LEU A 41 -4.39 10.84 -6.19
CA LEU A 41 -3.96 10.02 -5.06
C LEU A 41 -5.14 9.19 -4.56
N LEU A 42 -4.89 7.93 -4.25
CA LEU A 42 -5.82 7.08 -3.49
C LEU A 42 -5.17 6.75 -2.14
N LEU A 43 -5.46 7.61 -1.18
CA LEU A 43 -4.89 7.62 0.16
C LEU A 43 -5.45 6.47 0.99
N ARG A 44 -4.60 5.75 1.73
CA ARG A 44 -5.05 4.95 2.88
C ARG A 44 -5.28 5.88 4.05
N VAL A 45 -6.51 5.93 4.54
CA VAL A 45 -6.89 6.70 5.71
C VAL A 45 -7.28 5.73 6.82
N ALA A 46 -6.52 5.71 7.90
CA ALA A 46 -6.82 4.87 9.06
C ALA A 46 -7.54 5.70 10.13
N GLU A 47 -8.73 5.24 10.54
CA GLU A 47 -9.55 5.92 11.54
C GLU A 47 -9.76 5.07 12.79
N SER A 48 -9.60 5.68 13.96
CA SER A 48 -9.95 5.12 15.27
C SER A 48 -11.31 5.68 15.75
N VAL A 49 -11.81 5.16 16.89
CA VAL A 49 -12.99 5.71 17.57
C VAL A 49 -12.54 6.70 18.63
N ILE A 50 -13.17 7.88 18.68
CA ILE A 50 -12.99 8.83 19.77
C ILE A 50 -13.54 8.20 21.06
N ASN A 51 -12.70 8.11 22.09
CA ASN A 51 -13.09 7.64 23.41
C ASN A 51 -12.35 8.44 24.50
N ASP A 52 -13.12 9.09 25.36
CA ASP A 52 -12.58 9.92 26.45
C ASP A 52 -12.36 9.12 27.75
N ASN A 53 -12.82 7.86 27.82
CA ASN A 53 -12.62 7.02 29.00
C ASN A 53 -11.27 6.26 28.91
N PRO A 54 -10.26 6.61 29.72
CA PRO A 54 -8.94 5.97 29.64
C PRO A 54 -8.95 4.50 30.08
N GLN A 55 -9.99 4.04 30.79
CA GLN A 55 -10.13 2.63 31.19
C GLN A 55 -10.68 1.77 30.06
N GLN A 56 -11.15 2.37 28.98
CA GLN A 56 -11.76 1.68 27.85
C GLN A 56 -10.93 1.85 26.57
N ILE A 57 -11.11 0.90 25.66
CA ILE A 57 -10.72 1.03 24.26
C ILE A 57 -11.98 0.75 23.45
N VAL A 58 -12.31 1.63 22.51
CA VAL A 58 -13.41 1.45 21.57
C VAL A 58 -12.83 1.25 20.19
N VAL A 59 -13.17 0.14 19.53
CA VAL A 59 -12.61 -0.21 18.23
C VAL A 59 -13.70 -0.18 17.15
N PRO A 60 -13.36 0.21 15.90
CA PRO A 60 -14.23 -0.01 14.74
C PRO A 60 -14.46 -1.51 14.52
N LEU A 61 -15.67 -1.88 14.10
CA LEU A 61 -15.99 -3.20 13.56
C LEU A 61 -16.73 -3.07 12.23
N LEU A 62 -16.69 -4.14 11.44
CA LEU A 62 -17.60 -4.37 10.32
C LEU A 62 -18.43 -5.62 10.62
N GLU A 63 -19.75 -5.47 10.65
CA GLU A 63 -20.66 -6.55 11.02
C GLU A 63 -21.66 -6.83 9.89
N GLN A 64 -21.92 -8.11 9.65
CA GLN A 64 -22.93 -8.54 8.71
C GLN A 64 -24.33 -8.37 9.32
N GLN A 65 -25.16 -7.55 8.69
CA GLN A 65 -26.57 -7.34 9.03
C GLN A 65 -27.48 -7.82 7.89
N ALA A 66 -28.79 -7.78 8.08
CA ALA A 66 -29.77 -8.26 7.10
C ALA A 66 -29.66 -7.51 5.75
N GLU A 67 -29.36 -6.21 5.78
CA GLU A 67 -29.23 -5.35 4.60
C GLU A 67 -27.78 -5.25 4.07
N GLY A 68 -26.85 -6.07 4.58
CA GLY A 68 -25.45 -6.08 4.17
C GLY A 68 -24.48 -5.76 5.31
N TRP A 69 -23.24 -5.45 4.95
CA TRP A 69 -22.19 -5.14 5.92
C TRP A 69 -22.30 -3.69 6.38
N ARG A 70 -22.20 -3.48 7.71
CA ARG A 70 -22.24 -2.14 8.30
C ARG A 70 -21.15 -1.95 9.32
N GLN A 71 -20.62 -0.73 9.39
CA GLN A 71 -19.69 -0.37 10.44
C GLN A 71 -20.41 -0.21 11.78
N SER A 72 -19.78 -0.72 12.83
CA SER A 72 -20.19 -0.54 14.22
C SER A 72 -18.96 -0.35 15.10
N THR A 73 -19.12 -0.49 16.42
CA THR A 73 -18.06 -0.34 17.39
C THR A 73 -18.17 -1.38 18.50
N LYS A 74 -17.04 -1.77 19.07
CA LYS A 74 -16.99 -2.60 20.28
C LYS A 74 -16.10 -1.97 21.33
N THR A 75 -16.59 -1.98 22.57
CA THR A 75 -15.88 -1.46 23.74
C THR A 75 -15.23 -2.60 24.50
N PHE A 76 -13.98 -2.40 24.90
CA PHE A 76 -13.20 -3.27 25.76
C PHE A 76 -12.77 -2.51 27.01
N GLU A 77 -12.86 -3.15 28.17
CA GLU A 77 -12.26 -2.65 29.40
C GLU A 77 -10.79 -3.06 29.43
N ARG A 78 -9.88 -2.11 29.67
CA ARG A 78 -8.43 -2.38 29.76
C ARG A 78 -8.07 -3.33 30.91
N SER A 79 -8.93 -3.39 31.93
CA SER A 79 -8.78 -4.31 33.06
C SER A 79 -9.28 -5.73 32.77
N ASP A 80 -9.90 -5.98 31.61
CA ASP A 80 -10.39 -7.30 31.23
C ASP A 80 -9.21 -8.22 30.91
N ASP A 81 -8.90 -9.13 31.85
CA ASP A 81 -7.74 -9.99 31.80
C ASP A 81 -7.81 -11.07 30.71
N ARG A 82 -8.96 -11.23 30.04
CA ARG A 82 -9.13 -12.15 28.91
C ARG A 82 -8.43 -11.63 27.66
N PHE A 83 -8.18 -10.33 27.56
CA PHE A 83 -7.59 -9.69 26.39
C PHE A 83 -6.16 -9.22 26.65
N ASP A 84 -5.35 -9.23 25.60
CA ASP A 84 -4.04 -8.60 25.54
C ASP A 84 -4.15 -7.26 24.79
N PHE A 85 -3.58 -6.22 25.39
CA PHE A 85 -3.57 -4.83 24.93
C PHE A 85 -2.13 -4.29 24.78
N CYS A 86 -1.11 -5.16 24.79
CA CYS A 86 0.29 -4.72 24.75
C CYS A 86 0.67 -4.06 23.42
N ASP A 87 0.11 -4.50 22.29
CA ASP A 87 0.29 -3.84 20.99
C ASP A 87 -0.80 -2.75 20.81
N PRO A 88 -0.45 -1.48 20.60
CA PRO A 88 -1.44 -0.41 20.45
C PRO A 88 -2.32 -0.55 19.19
N ARG A 89 -1.95 -1.42 18.25
CA ARG A 89 -2.67 -1.64 16.98
C ARG A 89 -3.70 -2.75 17.08
N THR A 90 -3.58 -3.65 18.07
CA THR A 90 -4.39 -4.86 18.15
C THR A 90 -4.88 -5.13 19.55
N ILE A 91 -6.03 -5.78 19.64
CA ILE A 91 -6.54 -6.40 20.86
C ILE A 91 -6.64 -7.88 20.55
N VAL A 92 -6.04 -8.73 21.39
CA VAL A 92 -5.99 -10.17 21.15
C VAL A 92 -6.70 -10.91 22.28
N LEU A 93 -7.54 -11.89 21.96
CA LEU A 93 -8.12 -12.77 22.97
C LEU A 93 -7.07 -13.80 23.43
N LYS A 94 -6.72 -13.81 24.73
CA LYS A 94 -5.66 -14.71 25.26
C LYS A 94 -6.00 -16.19 25.11
N SER A 95 -7.28 -16.57 25.19
CA SER A 95 -7.71 -17.96 25.04
C SER A 95 -7.70 -18.46 23.60
N ASP A 96 -7.71 -17.55 22.63
CA ASP A 96 -7.67 -17.84 21.20
C ASP A 96 -6.96 -16.70 20.47
N PRO A 97 -5.62 -16.78 20.32
CA PRO A 97 -4.82 -15.73 19.69
C PRO A 97 -5.17 -15.45 18.22
N ALA A 98 -5.99 -16.29 17.57
CA ALA A 98 -6.51 -16.01 16.24
C ALA A 98 -7.65 -14.97 16.27
N GLN A 99 -8.29 -14.75 17.41
CA GLN A 99 -9.29 -13.70 17.58
C GLN A 99 -8.61 -12.37 17.93
N VAL A 100 -8.54 -11.52 16.90
CA VAL A 100 -7.90 -10.20 16.94
C VAL A 100 -8.90 -9.12 16.54
N TRP A 101 -8.78 -7.95 17.16
CA TRP A 101 -9.44 -6.72 16.73
C TRP A 101 -8.39 -5.65 16.45
N LEU A 102 -8.55 -4.88 15.37
CA LEU A 102 -7.70 -3.73 15.10
C LEU A 102 -8.26 -2.48 15.78
N THR A 103 -7.37 -1.63 16.31
CA THR A 103 -7.77 -0.38 16.97
C THR A 103 -8.13 0.74 15.99
N SER A 104 -7.86 0.53 14.71
CA SER A 104 -8.26 1.40 13.60
C SER A 104 -8.79 0.58 12.43
N MET A 105 -9.62 1.20 11.59
CA MET A 105 -10.08 0.64 10.32
C MET A 105 -9.66 1.57 9.19
N SER A 106 -9.11 0.99 8.12
CA SER A 106 -8.68 1.76 6.95
C SER A 106 -9.74 1.75 5.85
N HIS A 107 -9.87 2.89 5.17
CA HIS A 107 -10.57 3.01 3.88
C HIS A 107 -9.66 3.76 2.89
N LEU A 108 -10.08 3.77 1.62
CA LEU A 108 -9.35 4.46 0.56
C LEU A 108 -10.08 5.72 0.13
N ARG A 109 -9.36 6.84 0.05
CA ARG A 109 -9.95 8.16 -0.22
C ARG A 109 -9.19 8.90 -1.31
N LEU A 110 -9.92 9.56 -2.19
CA LEU A 110 -9.33 10.30 -3.30
C LEU A 110 -8.80 11.66 -2.85
N ALA A 111 -7.68 12.05 -3.45
CA ALA A 111 -7.23 13.43 -3.47
C ALA A 111 -6.72 13.81 -4.86
N ARG A 112 -6.93 15.05 -5.27
CA ARG A 112 -6.61 15.55 -6.63
C ARG A 112 -5.69 16.74 -6.57
N SER A 113 -4.74 16.80 -7.50
CA SER A 113 -3.79 17.90 -7.61
C SER A 113 -3.37 18.15 -9.06
N VAL A 114 -3.22 19.42 -9.42
CA VAL A 114 -2.68 19.82 -10.73
C VAL A 114 -1.15 19.88 -10.74
N ASP A 115 -0.53 20.15 -9.58
CA ASP A 115 0.92 20.35 -9.44
C ASP A 115 1.63 19.16 -8.76
N GLY A 116 0.86 18.25 -8.15
CA GLY A 116 1.36 17.08 -7.45
C GLY A 116 1.80 17.34 -6.01
N VAL A 117 1.55 18.55 -5.48
CA VAL A 117 1.99 18.97 -4.14
C VAL A 117 0.88 19.60 -3.30
N HIS A 118 -0.09 20.28 -3.91
CA HIS A 118 -1.28 20.81 -3.23
C HIS A 118 -2.51 19.98 -3.61
N TYR A 119 -3.18 19.39 -2.61
CA TYR A 119 -4.24 18.43 -2.83
C TYR A 119 -5.60 18.91 -2.33
N ALA A 120 -6.62 18.75 -3.16
CA ALA A 120 -8.02 18.75 -2.74
C ALA A 120 -8.42 17.32 -2.37
N ILE A 121 -8.75 17.08 -1.09
CA ILE A 121 -9.09 15.76 -0.56
C ILE A 121 -10.61 15.62 -0.49
N ASP A 122 -11.14 14.52 -1.01
CA ASP A 122 -12.58 14.26 -0.99
C ASP A 122 -13.07 14.07 0.46
N SER A 123 -14.27 14.56 0.77
CA SER A 123 -14.84 14.44 2.11
C SER A 123 -15.31 13.03 2.45
N GLN A 124 -15.64 12.23 1.43
CA GLN A 124 -16.13 10.87 1.57
C GLN A 124 -15.11 9.85 1.06
N PRO A 125 -15.04 8.65 1.66
CA PRO A 125 -14.25 7.55 1.12
C PRO A 125 -14.66 7.16 -0.31
N PHE A 126 -13.70 6.72 -1.11
CA PHE A 126 -13.95 6.17 -2.44
C PHE A 126 -14.14 4.65 -2.42
N ILE A 127 -13.35 3.94 -1.62
CA ILE A 127 -13.53 2.49 -1.36
C ILE A 127 -13.61 2.30 0.15
N ILE A 128 -14.73 1.72 0.61
CA ILE A 128 -14.98 1.34 2.00
C ILE A 128 -15.05 -0.17 2.13
N ALA A 129 -14.81 -0.69 3.34
CA ALA A 129 -15.06 -2.09 3.65
C ALA A 129 -16.57 -2.40 3.58
N ASP A 130 -16.95 -3.41 2.80
CA ASP A 130 -18.35 -3.83 2.61
C ASP A 130 -18.51 -5.34 2.44
N SER A 131 -17.48 -6.12 2.78
CA SER A 131 -17.46 -7.57 2.63
C SER A 131 -16.71 -8.26 3.77
N ARG A 132 -16.91 -9.58 3.90
CA ARG A 132 -16.24 -10.44 4.89
C ARG A 132 -14.71 -10.35 4.81
N TYR A 133 -14.16 -10.11 3.63
CA TYR A 133 -12.72 -10.09 3.41
C TYR A 133 -12.06 -8.77 3.83
N GLU A 134 -12.87 -7.78 4.22
CA GLU A 134 -12.45 -6.42 4.56
C GLU A 134 -12.85 -6.05 5.99
N GLU A 135 -13.12 -7.04 6.85
CA GLU A 135 -13.53 -6.84 8.25
C GLU A 135 -12.65 -5.84 9.03
N PHE A 136 -11.36 -5.75 8.67
CA PHE A 136 -10.38 -4.87 9.27
C PHE A 136 -9.97 -3.68 8.37
N GLY A 137 -10.51 -3.60 7.16
CA GLY A 137 -10.36 -2.44 6.27
C GLY A 137 -9.76 -2.76 4.90
N CYS A 138 -9.67 -1.70 4.10
CA CYS A 138 -9.06 -1.67 2.77
C CYS A 138 -7.75 -0.86 2.82
N GLU A 139 -6.63 -1.45 2.42
CA GLU A 139 -5.30 -0.86 2.64
C GLU A 139 -4.44 -0.81 1.36
N ASP A 140 -3.52 0.14 1.31
CA ASP A 140 -2.34 0.17 0.43
C ASP A 140 -2.66 -0.04 -1.07
N ALA A 141 -3.59 0.76 -1.58
CA ALA A 141 -4.07 0.65 -2.95
C ALA A 141 -3.01 1.03 -3.99
N ARG A 142 -2.98 0.31 -5.09
CA ARG A 142 -2.17 0.58 -6.29
C ARG A 142 -3.09 0.75 -7.48
N ILE A 143 -2.73 1.65 -8.39
CA ILE A 143 -3.59 2.06 -9.50
C ILE A 143 -2.86 1.88 -10.82
N THR A 144 -3.40 1.04 -11.70
CA THR A 144 -2.81 0.80 -13.02
C THR A 144 -3.86 1.04 -14.11
N ARG A 145 -3.52 1.86 -15.10
CA ARG A 145 -4.40 2.14 -16.23
C ARG A 145 -4.04 1.25 -17.41
N ILE A 146 -5.01 0.49 -17.91
CA ILE A 146 -4.87 -0.35 -19.09
C ILE A 146 -6.12 -0.18 -19.96
N ASP A 147 -5.94 0.12 -21.25
CA ASP A 147 -7.02 0.26 -22.24
C ASP A 147 -8.19 1.16 -21.80
N GLY A 148 -7.87 2.28 -21.14
CA GLY A 148 -8.85 3.27 -20.68
C GLY A 148 -9.67 2.85 -19.44
N LEU A 149 -9.29 1.77 -18.76
CA LEU A 149 -9.83 1.37 -17.46
C LEU A 149 -8.73 1.47 -16.40
N TRP A 150 -9.08 1.99 -15.22
CA TRP A 150 -8.20 1.94 -14.06
C TRP A 150 -8.53 0.71 -13.23
N TYR A 151 -7.52 -0.13 -13.04
CA TYR A 151 -7.52 -1.25 -12.13
C TYR A 151 -6.91 -0.79 -10.80
N ILE A 152 -7.67 -0.98 -9.72
CA ILE A 152 -7.29 -0.60 -8.36
C ILE A 152 -7.21 -1.87 -7.54
N ASN A 153 -6.01 -2.37 -7.29
CA ASN A 153 -5.83 -3.48 -6.36
C ASN A 153 -5.44 -2.96 -4.98
N TYR A 154 -5.92 -3.62 -3.94
CA TYR A 154 -5.70 -3.22 -2.55
C TYR A 154 -5.70 -4.44 -1.63
N SER A 155 -5.13 -4.30 -0.45
CA SER A 155 -5.18 -5.33 0.58
C SER A 155 -6.56 -5.29 1.23
N ALA A 156 -7.29 -6.40 1.15
CA ALA A 156 -8.51 -6.64 1.91
C ALA A 156 -8.16 -7.47 3.13
N VAL A 157 -8.30 -6.87 4.31
CA VAL A 157 -7.83 -7.42 5.58
C VAL A 157 -9.03 -7.89 6.41
N SER A 158 -8.95 -9.12 6.93
CA SER A 158 -10.00 -9.69 7.79
C SER A 158 -9.43 -10.72 8.75
N SER A 159 -10.31 -11.31 9.57
CA SER A 159 -9.99 -12.49 10.38
C SER A 159 -9.56 -13.72 9.56
N LEU A 160 -9.79 -13.73 8.24
CA LEU A 160 -9.40 -14.80 7.33
C LEU A 160 -7.97 -14.65 6.77
N GLY A 161 -7.27 -13.56 7.12
CA GLY A 161 -5.94 -13.23 6.60
C GLY A 161 -5.96 -12.00 5.69
N ILE A 162 -4.83 -11.75 5.04
CA ILE A 162 -4.65 -10.60 4.13
C ILE A 162 -4.74 -11.09 2.69
N THR A 163 -5.79 -10.67 2.01
CA THR A 163 -6.03 -10.98 0.60
C THR A 163 -5.76 -9.77 -0.28
N THR A 164 -5.59 -9.99 -1.59
CA THR A 164 -5.62 -8.89 -2.57
C THR A 164 -6.97 -8.86 -3.26
N ALA A 165 -7.68 -7.75 -3.13
CA ALA A 165 -8.92 -7.45 -3.83
C ALA A 165 -8.66 -6.55 -5.04
N LEU A 166 -9.60 -6.56 -5.99
CA LEU A 166 -9.59 -5.70 -7.16
C LEU A 166 -10.86 -4.86 -7.22
N ALA A 167 -10.71 -3.61 -7.62
CA ALA A 167 -11.79 -2.72 -8.05
C ALA A 167 -11.42 -2.07 -9.38
N THR A 168 -12.42 -1.56 -10.09
CA THR A 168 -12.23 -0.87 -11.37
C THR A 168 -13.02 0.43 -11.44
N THR A 169 -12.48 1.42 -12.13
CA THR A 169 -13.17 2.69 -12.41
C THR A 169 -12.77 3.24 -13.78
N ARG A 170 -13.64 4.07 -14.37
CA ARG A 170 -13.37 4.82 -15.60
C ARG A 170 -13.26 6.34 -15.38
N ASP A 171 -13.61 6.81 -14.18
CA ASP A 171 -13.83 8.24 -13.95
C ASP A 171 -13.44 8.71 -12.54
N PHE A 172 -13.10 7.81 -11.62
CA PHE A 172 -12.90 8.13 -10.20
C PHE A 172 -14.09 8.84 -9.54
N ILE A 173 -15.30 8.57 -10.07
CA ILE A 173 -16.59 8.96 -9.50
C ILE A 173 -17.32 7.68 -9.07
N THR A 174 -17.31 6.67 -9.93
CA THR A 174 -17.89 5.36 -9.65
C THR A 174 -16.79 4.31 -9.51
N VAL A 175 -16.98 3.33 -8.63
CA VAL A 175 -16.06 2.22 -8.44
C VAL A 175 -16.83 0.92 -8.38
N GLU A 176 -16.33 -0.09 -9.08
CA GLU A 176 -16.90 -1.43 -9.08
C GLU A 176 -15.90 -2.42 -8.51
N LYS A 177 -16.21 -3.00 -7.35
CA LYS A 177 -15.42 -4.07 -6.76
C LYS A 177 -15.59 -5.36 -7.56
N ARG A 178 -14.48 -6.01 -7.88
CA ARG A 178 -14.39 -7.26 -8.66
C ARG A 178 -14.15 -8.49 -7.79
N GLY A 179 -13.99 -8.30 -6.47
CA GLY A 179 -13.72 -9.37 -5.52
C GLY A 179 -12.23 -9.65 -5.34
N LEU A 180 -11.91 -10.82 -4.78
CA LEU A 180 -10.55 -11.23 -4.50
C LEU A 180 -9.87 -11.78 -5.75
N ILE A 181 -8.61 -11.39 -5.95
CA ILE A 181 -7.76 -11.88 -7.05
C ILE A 181 -6.60 -12.75 -6.56
N LEU A 182 -6.24 -12.67 -5.27
CA LEU A 182 -5.24 -13.55 -4.64
C LEU A 182 -5.69 -13.96 -3.23
N CYS A 183 -5.49 -15.24 -2.92
CA CYS A 183 -5.73 -15.84 -1.61
C CYS A 183 -4.75 -15.31 -0.54
N PRO A 184 -5.09 -15.43 0.75
CA PRO A 184 -4.21 -14.99 1.83
C PRO A 184 -3.09 -16.00 2.12
N ASP A 185 -1.93 -15.59 2.64
CA ASP A 185 -1.51 -14.20 2.84
C ASP A 185 -0.74 -13.67 1.62
N ASN A 186 -1.29 -12.63 0.97
CA ASN A 186 -0.65 -11.97 -0.15
C ASN A 186 -0.99 -10.47 -0.19
N ARG A 187 0.02 -9.66 -0.48
CA ARG A 187 -0.07 -8.20 -0.58
C ARG A 187 1.00 -7.70 -1.54
N ASP A 188 1.12 -6.38 -1.66
CA ASP A 188 2.16 -5.73 -2.48
C ASP A 188 2.09 -6.07 -3.97
N VAL A 189 0.87 -6.24 -4.47
CA VAL A 189 0.62 -6.61 -5.87
C VAL A 189 0.79 -5.41 -6.79
N CYS A 190 1.70 -5.50 -7.76
CA CYS A 190 2.01 -4.40 -8.67
C CYS A 190 1.78 -4.86 -10.11
N PHE A 191 0.79 -4.28 -10.79
CA PHE A 191 0.46 -4.66 -12.16
C PHE A 191 1.41 -4.04 -13.17
N PHE A 192 1.62 -4.77 -14.27
CA PHE A 192 2.18 -4.22 -15.48
C PHE A 192 1.10 -3.42 -16.25
N PRO A 193 1.43 -2.26 -16.82
CA PRO A 193 0.44 -1.36 -17.43
C PRO A 193 0.00 -1.77 -18.84
N GLU A 194 0.46 -2.92 -19.34
CA GLU A 194 0.04 -3.52 -20.61
C GLU A 194 0.28 -5.04 -20.58
N LYS A 195 -0.22 -5.73 -21.60
CA LYS A 195 0.03 -7.15 -21.78
C LYS A 195 1.45 -7.40 -22.30
N ILE A 196 2.09 -8.46 -21.80
CA ILE A 196 3.38 -8.95 -22.26
C ILE A 196 3.18 -10.38 -22.76
N GLY A 197 3.57 -10.66 -24.01
CA GLY A 197 3.35 -11.97 -24.62
C GLY A 197 1.86 -12.39 -24.68
N GLY A 198 0.92 -11.44 -24.70
CA GLY A 198 -0.52 -11.70 -24.72
C GLY A 198 -1.18 -11.88 -23.34
N HIS A 199 -0.41 -11.83 -22.25
CA HIS A 199 -0.89 -11.98 -20.88
C HIS A 199 -0.76 -10.69 -20.08
N TYR A 200 -1.68 -10.46 -19.15
CA TYR A 200 -1.44 -9.49 -18.09
C TYR A 200 -0.42 -10.05 -17.11
N MET A 201 0.39 -9.19 -16.50
CA MET A 201 1.44 -9.58 -15.57
C MET A 201 1.32 -8.80 -14.27
N ALA A 202 1.76 -9.40 -13.16
CA ALA A 202 1.83 -8.75 -11.87
C ALA A 202 3.02 -9.23 -11.06
N LEU A 203 3.61 -8.33 -10.28
CA LEU A 203 4.38 -8.72 -9.10
C LEU A 203 3.42 -9.00 -7.95
N THR A 204 3.78 -9.97 -7.09
CA THR A 204 3.02 -10.35 -5.89
C THR A 204 3.98 -10.64 -4.75
N ARG A 205 3.48 -10.75 -3.52
CA ARG A 205 4.33 -10.98 -2.34
C ARG A 205 3.64 -11.90 -1.33
N PRO A 206 3.63 -13.22 -1.59
CA PRO A 206 3.20 -14.21 -0.61
C PRO A 206 3.95 -14.05 0.71
N ALA A 207 3.26 -14.24 1.84
CA ALA A 207 3.86 -14.21 3.17
C ALA A 207 3.76 -15.61 3.82
N PRO A 208 4.68 -16.54 3.50
CA PRO A 208 4.59 -17.90 3.99
C PRO A 208 4.82 -17.97 5.51
N CYS A 209 4.02 -18.81 6.19
CA CYS A 209 4.14 -19.02 7.64
C CYS A 209 5.08 -20.17 8.04
N HIS A 210 5.31 -21.15 7.17
CA HIS A 210 6.11 -22.35 7.47
C HIS A 210 7.54 -22.27 6.93
N PHE A 211 7.69 -22.14 5.61
CA PHE A 211 8.98 -22.11 4.92
C PHE A 211 9.01 -21.01 3.87
N GLY A 212 10.17 -20.40 3.71
CA GLY A 212 10.36 -19.27 2.81
C GLY A 212 10.24 -17.94 3.55
N HIS A 213 10.37 -16.86 2.78
CA HIS A 213 10.36 -15.49 3.30
C HIS A 213 9.36 -14.65 2.48
N PRO A 214 8.86 -13.53 3.04
CA PRO A 214 8.08 -12.59 2.26
C PRO A 214 9.00 -11.91 1.22
N GLU A 215 8.90 -12.39 -0.01
CA GLU A 215 9.75 -12.03 -1.15
C GLU A 215 8.89 -11.75 -2.38
N ILE A 216 9.47 -11.13 -3.41
CA ILE A 216 8.74 -10.74 -4.62
C ILE A 216 8.63 -11.93 -5.57
N TRP A 217 7.42 -12.20 -6.01
CA TRP A 217 7.05 -13.19 -7.02
C TRP A 217 6.45 -12.48 -8.23
N ILE A 218 6.37 -13.18 -9.35
CA ILE A 218 5.70 -12.73 -10.58
C ILE A 218 4.66 -13.76 -11.01
N CYS A 219 3.54 -13.31 -11.57
CA CYS A 219 2.50 -14.16 -12.12
C CYS A 219 1.85 -13.53 -13.35
N GLU A 220 1.05 -14.33 -14.05
CA GLU A 220 0.34 -13.91 -15.26
C GLU A 220 -1.17 -14.14 -15.12
N SER A 221 -1.94 -13.42 -15.93
CA SER A 221 -3.40 -13.52 -15.98
C SER A 221 -3.92 -13.35 -17.42
N PRO A 222 -4.94 -14.12 -17.83
CA PRO A 222 -5.64 -13.87 -19.09
C PRO A 222 -6.60 -12.67 -19.02
N ASP A 223 -7.06 -12.27 -17.83
CA ASP A 223 -8.25 -11.41 -17.67
C ASP A 223 -8.22 -10.43 -16.49
N MET A 224 -7.09 -10.28 -15.78
CA MET A 224 -6.90 -9.48 -14.55
C MET A 224 -7.60 -10.04 -13.30
N LEU A 225 -8.40 -11.11 -13.42
CA LEU A 225 -9.15 -11.71 -12.31
C LEU A 225 -8.50 -13.01 -11.84
N HIS A 226 -8.10 -13.86 -12.77
CA HIS A 226 -7.53 -15.17 -12.48
C HIS A 226 -6.03 -15.14 -12.70
N TRP A 227 -5.26 -15.36 -11.64
CA TRP A 227 -3.80 -15.28 -11.65
C TRP A 227 -3.18 -16.68 -11.48
N GLY A 228 -2.13 -16.97 -12.23
CA GLY A 228 -1.46 -18.26 -12.23
C GLY A 228 -0.02 -18.17 -12.74
N ASN A 229 0.60 -19.33 -13.00
CA ASN A 229 2.00 -19.43 -13.45
C ASN A 229 2.96 -18.64 -12.54
N HIS A 230 2.76 -18.75 -11.22
CA HIS A 230 3.55 -18.03 -10.22
C HIS A 230 5.01 -18.49 -10.23
N ARG A 231 5.93 -17.53 -10.23
CA ARG A 231 7.38 -17.76 -10.20
C ARG A 231 8.02 -16.84 -9.16
N HIS A 232 8.99 -17.34 -8.42
CA HIS A 232 9.84 -16.49 -7.59
C HIS A 232 10.65 -15.54 -8.49
N LEU A 233 10.80 -14.28 -8.07
CA LEU A 233 11.51 -13.26 -8.87
C LEU A 233 12.70 -12.67 -8.11
N LEU A 234 12.45 -12.06 -6.95
CA LEU A 234 13.48 -11.37 -6.17
C LEU A 234 13.39 -11.77 -4.69
N GLY A 235 14.43 -12.46 -4.23
CA GLY A 235 14.61 -12.78 -2.81
C GLY A 235 15.28 -11.67 -2.01
N ARG A 236 15.33 -11.85 -0.69
CA ARG A 236 16.09 -10.97 0.22
C ARG A 236 17.60 -11.04 -0.06
N SER A 237 18.30 -9.93 0.13
CA SER A 237 19.74 -9.81 -0.18
C SER A 237 20.69 -10.48 0.82
N GLY A 238 20.29 -10.72 2.07
CA GLY A 238 21.20 -11.17 3.13
C GLY A 238 21.30 -10.16 4.26
N ASP A 239 22.48 -9.63 4.60
CA ASP A 239 22.72 -8.69 5.72
C ASP A 239 22.59 -7.19 5.31
N GLU A 240 21.77 -6.87 4.30
CA GLU A 240 21.59 -5.51 3.80
C GLU A 240 20.24 -4.87 4.23
N TRP A 241 19.82 -3.84 3.50
CA TRP A 241 18.63 -3.02 3.80
C TRP A 241 17.30 -3.71 3.46
N ASP A 242 17.32 -4.76 2.63
CA ASP A 242 16.19 -5.63 2.27
C ASP A 242 16.36 -7.06 2.83
N SER A 243 17.04 -7.18 3.98
CA SER A 243 17.43 -8.45 4.61
C SER A 243 16.31 -9.32 5.18
N ARG A 244 15.21 -8.70 5.59
CA ARG A 244 14.08 -9.36 6.27
C ARG A 244 12.96 -9.71 5.32
N LYS A 245 12.54 -8.75 4.49
CA LYS A 245 11.50 -8.91 3.48
C LYS A 245 11.61 -7.84 2.40
N SER A 246 11.08 -8.14 1.23
CA SER A 246 10.91 -7.22 0.11
C SER A 246 9.49 -7.31 -0.44
N GLY A 247 9.04 -6.27 -1.13
CA GLY A 247 7.73 -6.25 -1.76
C GLY A 247 7.64 -5.14 -2.81
N GLY A 248 6.75 -5.34 -3.80
CA GLY A 248 6.49 -4.31 -4.79
C GLY A 248 5.97 -3.02 -4.14
N GLY A 249 6.28 -1.89 -4.76
CA GLY A 249 5.85 -0.58 -4.28
C GLY A 249 4.84 0.02 -5.24
N ALA A 250 5.33 0.81 -6.19
CA ALA A 250 4.49 1.37 -7.24
C ALA A 250 4.15 0.31 -8.31
N PRO A 251 3.05 0.47 -9.08
CA PRO A 251 2.88 -0.26 -10.33
C PRO A 251 4.09 -0.13 -11.25
N LEU A 252 4.31 -1.14 -12.11
CA LEU A 252 5.45 -1.16 -13.02
C LEU A 252 5.37 0.02 -13.99
N ILE A 253 6.51 0.67 -14.20
CA ILE A 253 6.64 1.79 -15.13
C ILE A 253 7.41 1.32 -16.35
N LYS A 254 6.78 1.40 -17.53
CA LYS A 254 7.46 1.12 -18.79
C LYS A 254 8.51 2.18 -19.08
N THR A 255 9.72 1.76 -19.43
CA THR A 255 10.77 2.64 -19.94
C THR A 255 11.36 2.06 -21.23
N ASP A 256 12.21 2.82 -21.91
CA ASP A 256 12.98 2.33 -23.06
C ASP A 256 14.07 1.31 -22.67
N ARG A 257 14.40 1.20 -21.37
CA ARG A 257 15.43 0.29 -20.83
C ARG A 257 14.88 -0.98 -20.20
N GLY A 258 13.57 -1.06 -19.95
CA GLY A 258 12.98 -2.12 -19.15
C GLY A 258 11.70 -1.71 -18.42
N TRP A 259 11.13 -2.66 -17.70
CA TRP A 259 10.10 -2.41 -16.70
C TRP A 259 10.77 -1.97 -15.40
N LEU A 260 10.55 -0.72 -15.02
CA LEU A 260 11.05 -0.16 -13.77
C LEU A 260 10.05 -0.42 -12.65
N GLU A 261 10.51 -1.05 -11.58
CA GLU A 261 9.79 -1.23 -10.32
C GLU A 261 10.47 -0.42 -9.22
N ILE A 262 9.70 0.36 -8.47
CA ILE A 262 10.15 0.96 -7.21
C ILE A 262 9.62 0.10 -6.08
N TYR A 263 10.49 -0.76 -5.55
CA TYR A 263 10.13 -1.74 -4.52
C TYR A 263 10.58 -1.26 -3.13
N HIS A 264 9.98 -1.82 -2.09
CA HIS A 264 10.45 -1.61 -0.72
C HIS A 264 11.26 -2.80 -0.22
N GLY A 265 12.25 -2.50 0.61
CA GLY A 265 13.08 -3.46 1.33
C GLY A 265 13.06 -3.14 2.81
N VAL A 266 13.06 -4.20 3.63
CA VAL A 266 12.98 -4.08 5.08
C VAL A 266 14.13 -4.84 5.71
N ASP A 267 14.82 -4.20 6.65
CA ASP A 267 15.92 -4.83 7.37
C ASP A 267 15.47 -5.58 8.63
N ALA A 268 16.42 -6.24 9.30
CA ALA A 268 16.18 -6.97 10.55
C ALA A 268 15.61 -6.07 11.67
N GLY A 269 15.95 -4.77 11.67
CA GLY A 269 15.46 -3.75 12.58
C GLY A 269 14.10 -3.17 12.21
N GLN A 270 13.47 -3.69 11.14
CA GLN A 270 12.21 -3.19 10.59
C GLN A 270 12.27 -1.76 10.05
N ARG A 271 13.44 -1.30 9.60
CA ARG A 271 13.56 -0.06 8.83
C ARG A 271 13.14 -0.33 7.38
N TYR A 272 12.25 0.49 6.85
CA TYR A 272 11.77 0.37 5.46
C TYR A 272 12.46 1.41 4.58
N CYS A 273 13.05 0.94 3.50
CA CYS A 273 13.70 1.75 2.47
C CYS A 273 13.10 1.44 1.09
N LEU A 274 13.29 2.34 0.13
CA LEU A 274 12.92 2.13 -1.27
C LEU A 274 14.17 1.86 -2.12
N GLY A 275 14.06 0.95 -3.07
CA GLY A 275 15.03 0.74 -4.14
C GLY A 275 14.35 0.57 -5.49
N ALA A 276 15.15 0.35 -6.54
CA ALA A 276 14.67 0.08 -7.88
C ALA A 276 15.12 -1.30 -8.38
N LEU A 277 14.26 -1.89 -9.19
CA LEU A 277 14.50 -3.11 -9.95
C LEU A 277 14.14 -2.81 -11.41
N LEU A 278 14.99 -3.24 -12.34
CA LEU A 278 14.74 -3.14 -13.78
C LEU A 278 14.59 -4.54 -14.35
N LEU A 279 13.45 -4.81 -14.99
CA LEU A 279 13.15 -6.09 -15.62
C LEU A 279 13.17 -5.96 -17.15
N ASP A 280 13.47 -7.05 -17.84
CA ASP A 280 13.48 -7.09 -19.30
C ASP A 280 12.07 -6.88 -19.90
N LEU A 281 11.98 -6.13 -21.01
CA LEU A 281 10.71 -5.74 -21.62
C LEU A 281 9.92 -6.94 -22.16
N ASP A 282 10.62 -7.89 -22.77
CA ASP A 282 10.03 -9.04 -23.45
C ASP A 282 9.86 -10.22 -22.50
N ASP A 283 10.76 -10.37 -21.54
CA ASP A 283 10.75 -11.42 -20.53
C ASP A 283 10.92 -10.85 -19.11
N PRO A 284 9.83 -10.38 -18.47
CA PRO A 284 9.89 -9.71 -17.16
C PRO A 284 10.32 -10.63 -16.01
N THR A 285 10.61 -11.92 -16.28
CA THR A 285 11.26 -12.81 -15.30
C THR A 285 12.77 -12.58 -15.20
N LYS A 286 13.37 -11.84 -16.15
CA LYS A 286 14.79 -11.48 -16.14
C LYS A 286 15.01 -10.13 -15.48
N ILE A 287 15.78 -10.15 -14.39
CA ILE A 287 16.25 -8.95 -13.71
C ILE A 287 17.49 -8.42 -14.46
N LEU A 288 17.39 -7.21 -15.00
CA LEU A 288 18.48 -6.51 -15.69
C LEU A 288 19.36 -5.72 -14.73
N ALA A 289 18.75 -5.09 -13.73
CA ALA A 289 19.46 -4.33 -12.70
C ALA A 289 18.67 -4.29 -11.39
N LYS A 290 19.38 -4.17 -10.28
CA LYS A 290 18.84 -3.96 -8.93
C LYS A 290 19.65 -2.87 -8.24
N SER A 291 18.98 -1.99 -7.51
CA SER A 291 19.62 -0.99 -6.65
C SER A 291 20.66 -1.64 -5.71
N PRO A 292 21.93 -1.21 -5.73
CA PRO A 292 22.96 -1.71 -4.82
C PRO A 292 22.83 -1.17 -3.39
N VAL A 293 22.17 -0.01 -3.24
CA VAL A 293 21.85 0.65 -1.96
C VAL A 293 20.47 1.30 -2.07
N PRO A 294 19.82 1.73 -0.98
CA PRO A 294 18.54 2.42 -1.06
C PRO A 294 18.55 3.64 -1.99
N LEU A 295 17.49 3.81 -2.77
CA LEU A 295 17.19 5.08 -3.45
C LEU A 295 16.73 6.15 -2.45
N LEU A 296 15.94 5.72 -1.47
CA LEU A 296 15.40 6.53 -0.39
C LEU A 296 15.39 5.71 0.89
N GLU A 297 15.93 6.28 1.96
CA GLU A 297 15.91 5.74 3.31
C GLU A 297 15.37 6.81 4.29
N PRO A 298 14.77 6.42 5.43
CA PRO A 298 14.15 7.36 6.36
C PRO A 298 15.23 8.18 7.08
N THR A 299 15.22 9.50 6.85
CA THR A 299 16.20 10.43 7.45
C THR A 299 15.54 11.69 7.99
N ALA A 300 14.42 12.13 7.37
CA ALA A 300 13.66 13.26 7.88
C ALA A 300 12.90 12.88 9.16
N ILE A 301 12.58 13.86 10.00
CA ILE A 301 11.86 13.63 11.26
C ILE A 301 10.53 12.92 11.00
N TYR A 302 9.74 13.39 10.02
CA TYR A 302 8.45 12.78 9.64
C TYR A 302 8.54 11.36 9.05
N GLU A 303 9.76 10.85 8.78
CA GLU A 303 10.00 9.48 8.31
C GLU A 303 10.50 8.57 9.43
N ARG A 304 11.18 9.15 10.42
CA ARG A 304 11.76 8.44 11.56
C ARG A 304 10.81 8.37 12.75
N GLU A 305 9.93 9.36 12.88
CA GLU A 305 9.00 9.52 13.99
C GLU A 305 7.57 9.60 13.43
N GLY A 306 6.68 8.82 14.04
CA GLY A 306 5.27 8.77 13.72
C GLY A 306 4.62 7.51 14.30
N PHE A 307 3.49 7.09 13.75
CA PHE A 307 2.78 5.88 14.20
C PHE A 307 3.65 4.62 14.17
N PHE A 308 4.44 4.43 13.12
CA PHE A 308 5.48 3.41 13.04
C PHE A 308 6.74 3.99 12.37
N GLY A 309 7.71 4.37 13.20
CA GLY A 309 8.90 5.10 12.77
C GLY A 309 9.89 4.32 11.91
N ASN A 310 10.78 5.06 11.25
CA ASN A 310 11.82 4.57 10.33
C ASN A 310 11.23 3.89 9.07
N VAL A 311 10.24 4.55 8.46
CA VAL A 311 9.55 4.06 7.27
C VAL A 311 9.51 5.09 6.16
N VAL A 312 9.94 4.65 4.97
CA VAL A 312 9.49 5.20 3.68
C VAL A 312 8.88 4.06 2.85
N PHE A 313 7.64 4.21 2.41
CA PHE A 313 6.89 3.17 1.71
C PHE A 313 6.06 3.75 0.56
N THR A 314 6.16 3.22 -0.66
CA THR A 314 5.40 3.75 -1.81
C THR A 314 4.38 2.76 -2.34
N CYS A 315 3.23 3.26 -2.77
CA CYS A 315 2.23 2.55 -3.56
C CYS A 315 2.04 3.18 -4.96
N GLY A 316 2.86 4.18 -5.32
CA GLY A 316 2.69 4.88 -6.59
C GLY A 316 3.81 5.87 -6.90
N ALA A 317 4.21 5.83 -8.16
CA ALA A 317 5.24 6.66 -8.74
C ALA A 317 4.91 6.98 -10.19
N LEU A 318 5.41 8.11 -10.69
CA LEU A 318 5.23 8.56 -12.07
C LEU A 318 6.54 9.09 -12.62
N ILE A 319 6.78 8.92 -13.92
CA ILE A 319 7.83 9.62 -14.64
C ILE A 319 7.21 10.84 -15.33
N ARG A 320 7.67 12.04 -14.97
CA ARG A 320 7.24 13.31 -15.59
C ARG A 320 8.48 14.12 -15.91
N ASN A 321 8.57 14.66 -17.13
CA ASN A 321 9.68 15.52 -17.55
C ASN A 321 11.08 14.91 -17.26
N ASN A 322 11.30 13.65 -17.66
CA ASN A 322 12.53 12.89 -17.41
C ASN A 322 12.94 12.83 -15.92
N THR A 323 11.96 12.87 -15.02
CA THR A 323 12.15 12.81 -13.57
C THR A 323 11.19 11.80 -12.96
N LEU A 324 11.72 10.86 -12.19
CA LEU A 324 10.94 9.96 -11.36
C LEU A 324 10.39 10.74 -10.16
N HIS A 325 9.07 10.65 -9.96
CA HIS A 325 8.35 11.19 -8.81
C HIS A 325 7.77 10.01 -8.02
N VAL A 326 8.10 9.92 -6.73
CA VAL A 326 7.62 8.85 -5.85
C VAL A 326 6.85 9.49 -4.71
N TRP A 327 5.55 9.23 -4.65
CA TRP A 327 4.74 9.54 -3.48
C TRP A 327 4.86 8.38 -2.50
N TYR A 328 5.10 8.69 -1.24
CA TYR A 328 5.38 7.67 -0.23
C TYR A 328 4.71 8.00 1.09
N GLY A 329 4.25 6.96 1.78
CA GLY A 329 3.94 6.98 3.20
C GLY A 329 5.22 7.12 4.01
N ALA A 330 5.18 7.98 5.03
CA ALA A 330 6.27 8.22 5.95
C ALA A 330 5.80 7.96 7.39
N ALA A 331 6.57 7.12 8.09
CA ALA A 331 6.32 6.68 9.47
C ALA A 331 4.90 6.11 9.74
N ASP A 332 4.28 5.49 8.73
CA ASP A 332 2.86 5.04 8.73
C ASP A 332 1.85 6.14 9.16
N GLU A 333 2.18 7.42 8.98
CA GLU A 333 1.35 8.52 9.50
C GLU A 333 0.94 9.52 8.41
N CYS A 334 1.86 9.85 7.51
CA CYS A 334 1.67 10.95 6.55
C CYS A 334 2.14 10.58 5.14
N THR A 335 1.77 11.40 4.16
CA THR A 335 2.17 11.27 2.76
C THR A 335 3.18 12.34 2.38
N ALA A 336 4.21 11.95 1.65
CA ALA A 336 5.32 12.79 1.21
C ALA A 336 5.70 12.51 -0.26
N LEU A 337 6.52 13.39 -0.85
CA LEU A 337 7.00 13.27 -2.23
C LEU A 337 8.53 13.37 -2.29
N ALA A 338 9.15 12.49 -3.08
CA ALA A 338 10.56 12.58 -3.44
C ALA A 338 10.75 12.43 -4.95
N THR A 339 11.78 13.07 -5.50
CA THR A 339 12.09 13.05 -6.93
C THR A 339 13.53 12.64 -7.22
N MET A 340 13.77 12.11 -8.42
CA MET A 340 15.09 11.79 -8.92
C MET A 340 15.12 11.92 -10.45
N PRO A 341 16.09 12.65 -11.03
CA PRO A 341 16.29 12.64 -12.49
C PRO A 341 16.53 11.22 -13.01
N MET A 342 15.96 10.86 -14.15
CA MET A 342 16.09 9.50 -14.69
C MET A 342 17.56 9.12 -14.96
N ASP A 343 18.39 10.06 -15.43
CA ASP A 343 19.82 9.81 -15.65
C ASP A 343 20.54 9.41 -14.34
N ALA A 344 20.16 10.03 -13.22
CA ALA A 344 20.71 9.68 -11.91
C ALA A 344 20.23 8.30 -11.43
N LEU A 345 18.99 7.92 -11.76
CA LEU A 345 18.48 6.57 -11.50
C LEU A 345 19.26 5.53 -12.31
N TRP A 346 19.52 5.80 -13.59
CA TRP A 346 20.27 4.90 -14.47
C TRP A 346 21.72 4.71 -14.00
N GLN A 347 22.39 5.80 -13.61
CA GLN A 347 23.69 5.73 -12.98
C GLN A 347 23.67 4.92 -11.68
N HIS A 348 22.66 5.11 -10.84
CA HIS A 348 22.48 4.36 -9.60
C HIS A 348 22.32 2.85 -9.85
N LEU A 349 21.65 2.46 -10.94
CA LEU A 349 21.49 1.07 -11.37
C LEU A 349 22.70 0.52 -12.13
N GLY A 350 23.77 1.30 -12.31
CA GLY A 350 24.97 0.88 -13.05
C GLY A 350 24.78 0.82 -14.57
N LEU A 351 23.75 1.50 -15.09
CA LEU A 351 23.38 1.55 -16.50
C LEU A 351 23.72 2.93 -17.07
N ALA A 352 25.01 3.24 -17.24
CA ALA A 352 25.44 4.52 -17.81
C ALA A 352 25.17 4.57 -19.32
#